data_AF-W1XUH5-F1
#
_entry.id   AF-W1XUH5-F1
#
_cell.length_a   1.000
_cell.length_b   1.000
_cell.length_c   1.000
_cell.angle_alpha   90.00
_cell.angle_beta   90.00
_cell.angle_gamma   90.00
#
_symmetry.space_group_name_H-M   'P 1'
#
loop_
_entity.id
_entity.type
_entity.pdbx_description
1 polymer ?
#
loop_
_entity_poly.entity_id
_entity_poly.type
_entity_poly.pdbx_seq_one_letter_code
_entity_poly.pdbx_strand_id
1 'polypeptide(L)' 'TVKSKMLTSTVGYIRISQFAENTADDFETQFKELQSQGMKELVLDLRDNPGGLLSTTEKISNYIMPPG' A
#
# COMPACT_ATOMS: atom_id res chain seq x y z
N THR A 1 -2.87 10.11 1.57
CA THR A 1 -3.85 9.61 0.57
C THR A 1 -3.22 8.51 -0.26
N VAL A 2 -3.98 7.47 -0.62
CA VAL A 2 -3.48 6.28 -1.34
C VAL A 2 -3.83 6.38 -2.83
N LYS A 3 -2.89 5.99 -3.69
CA LYS A 3 -3.12 5.79 -5.14
C LYS A 3 -2.43 4.52 -5.59
N SER A 4 -3.03 3.78 -6.53
CA SER A 4 -2.42 2.59 -7.08
C SER A 4 -2.53 2.48 -8.60
N LYS A 5 -1.68 1.65 -9.20
CA LYS A 5 -1.74 1.22 -10.60
C LYS A 5 -0.83 0.02 -10.86
N MET A 6 -1.12 -0.75 -11.90
CA MET A 6 -0.16 -1.67 -12.50
C MET A 6 0.88 -0.88 -13.32
N LEU A 7 2.17 -1.12 -13.06
CA LEU A 7 3.28 -0.57 -13.85
C LEU A 7 3.65 -1.47 -15.03
N THR A 8 3.54 -2.78 -14.83
CA THR A 8 3.73 -3.81 -15.85
C THR A 8 2.63 -4.86 -15.69
N SER A 9 2.68 -5.96 -16.43
CA SER A 9 1.75 -7.09 -16.25
C SER A 9 1.86 -7.78 -14.88
N THR A 10 2.94 -7.55 -14.12
CA THR A 10 3.18 -8.23 -12.84
C THR A 10 3.59 -7.30 -11.70
N VAL A 11 4.02 -6.07 -12.00
CA VAL A 11 4.46 -5.10 -10.99
C VAL A 11 3.33 -4.14 -10.68
N GLY A 12 2.81 -4.20 -9.47
CA GLY A 12 1.88 -3.21 -8.93
C GLY A 12 2.63 -2.09 -8.22
N TYR A 13 2.01 -0.93 -8.17
CA TYR A 13 2.54 0.25 -7.51
C TYR A 13 1.46 0.86 -6.62
N ILE A 14 1.82 1.13 -5.38
CA ILE A 14 0.99 1.87 -4.43
C ILE A 14 1.80 3.05 -3.90
N ARG A 15 1.26 4.26 -3.98
CA ARG A 15 1.80 5.45 -3.33
C ARG A 15 0.97 5.82 -2.12
N ILE A 16 1.63 6.01 -0.98
CA ILE A 16 1.03 6.56 0.23
C ILE A 16 1.69 7.89 0.52
N SER A 17 0.95 8.99 0.38
CA SER A 17 1.48 10.34 0.67
C SER A 17 1.43 10.74 2.14
N GLN A 18 0.65 10.04 2.98
CA GLN A 18 0.54 10.27 4.43
C GLN A 18 -0.23 9.11 5.06
N PHE A 19 0.09 8.74 6.30
CA PHE A 19 -0.63 7.74 7.09
C PHE A 19 -1.77 8.38 7.92
N ALA A 20 -2.94 8.54 7.30
CA ALA A 20 -4.15 9.04 7.94
C ALA A 20 -5.07 7.89 8.41
N GLU A 21 -6.17 8.22 9.09
CA GLU A 21 -7.09 7.25 9.71
C GLU A 21 -7.60 6.19 8.70
N ASN A 22 -8.08 6.62 7.53
CA ASN A 22 -8.65 5.72 6.51
C ASN A 22 -7.61 5.11 5.57
N THR A 23 -6.31 5.41 5.74
CA THR A 23 -5.28 5.00 4.77
C THR A 23 -5.07 3.49 4.75
N ALA A 24 -5.31 2.80 5.86
CA ALA A 24 -5.18 1.34 5.92
C ALA A 24 -6.27 0.65 5.07
N ASP A 25 -7.51 1.12 5.16
CA ASP A 25 -8.64 0.55 4.42
C ASP A 25 -8.52 0.85 2.91
N ASP A 26 -8.08 2.07 2.58
CA ASP A 26 -7.74 2.46 1.20
C ASP A 26 -6.61 1.57 0.64
N PHE A 27 -5.56 1.34 1.44
CA PHE A 27 -4.44 0.48 1.07
C PHE A 27 -4.91 -0.95 0.81
N GLU A 28 -5.69 -1.53 1.71
CA GLU A 28 -6.21 -2.89 1.57
C GLU A 28 -7.03 -3.05 0.27
N THR A 29 -7.93 -2.10 0.01
CA THR A 29 -8.78 -2.10 -1.18
C THR A 29 -7.93 -2.09 -2.45
N GLN A 30 -6.98 -1.16 -2.53
CA GLN A 30 -6.10 -1.02 -3.68
C GLN A 30 -5.14 -2.20 -3.84
N PHE A 31 -4.63 -2.76 -2.74
CA PHE A 31 -3.76 -3.93 -2.77
C PHE A 31 -4.48 -5.16 -3.32
N LYS A 32 -5.70 -5.43 -2.85
CA LYS A 32 -6.53 -6.54 -3.36
C LYS A 32 -6.91 -6.35 -4.82
N GLU A 33 -7.19 -5.10 -5.22
CA GLU A 33 -7.46 -4.76 -6.62
C GLU A 33 -6.26 -5.11 -7.51
N LEU A 34 -5.04 -4.69 -7.14
CA LEU A 34 -3.82 -5.04 -7.88
C LEU A 34 -3.55 -6.55 -7.89
N GLN A 35 -3.79 -7.25 -6.77
CA GLN A 35 -3.68 -8.72 -6.74
C GLN A 35 -4.63 -9.37 -7.76
N SER A 36 -5.88 -8.92 -7.83
CA SER A 36 -6.86 -9.43 -8.82
C SER A 36 -6.46 -9.14 -10.27
N GLN A 37 -5.67 -8.09 -10.50
CA GLN A 37 -5.10 -7.76 -11.81
C GLN A 37 -3.82 -8.56 -12.13
N GLY A 38 -3.39 -9.47 -11.25
CA GLY A 38 -2.24 -10.34 -11.47
C GLY A 38 -0.91 -9.81 -10.93
N MET A 39 -0.94 -8.83 -10.01
CA MET A 39 0.27 -8.36 -9.31
C MET A 39 1.01 -9.50 -8.61
N LYS A 40 2.33 -9.55 -8.83
CA LYS A 40 3.29 -10.47 -8.20
C LYS A 40 4.38 -9.74 -7.42
N GLU A 41 4.68 -8.51 -7.82
CA GLU A 41 5.69 -7.65 -7.21
C GLU A 41 5.04 -6.31 -6.86
N LEU A 42 5.40 -5.72 -5.72
CA LEU A 42 4.86 -4.45 -5.27
C LEU A 42 5.97 -3.41 -5.11
N VAL A 43 5.79 -2.25 -5.73
CA VAL A 43 6.52 -1.03 -5.38
C VAL A 43 5.65 -0.21 -4.44
N LEU A 44 6.11 -0.07 -3.19
CA LEU A 44 5.50 0.84 -2.21
C LEU A 44 6.27 2.17 -2.20
N ASP A 45 5.63 3.22 -2.71
CA ASP A 45 6.21 4.56 -2.78
C ASP A 45 5.79 5.42 -1.59
N LEU A 46 6.76 5.71 -0.74
CA LEU A 46 6.63 6.56 0.44
C LEU A 46 7.36 7.90 0.28
N ARG A 47 7.75 8.28 -0.94
CA ARG A 47 8.38 9.59 -1.17
C ARG A 47 7.43 10.72 -0.78
N ASP A 48 8.00 11.73 -0.13
CA ASP A 48 7.31 12.91 0.39
C ASP A 48 6.22 12.59 1.45
N ASN A 49 6.26 11.39 2.05
CA ASN A 49 5.36 11.02 3.14
C ASN A 49 5.96 11.47 4.48
N PRO A 50 5.35 12.45 5.19
CA PRO A 50 5.86 12.97 6.46
C PRO A 50 5.59 12.04 7.66
N GLY A 51 4.96 10.88 7.43
CA GLY A 51 4.51 9.95 8.45
C GLY A 51 3.01 10.06 8.70
N GLY A 52 2.62 9.95 9.98
CA GLY A 52 1.23 9.97 10.43
C GLY A 52 1.00 8.98 11.55
N LEU A 53 -0.18 8.37 11.57
CA LEU A 53 -0.59 7.46 12.65
C LEU A 53 0.24 6.17 12.62
N LEU A 54 0.87 5.86 13.76
CA LEU A 54 1.62 4.61 13.94
C LEU A 54 0.72 3.38 13.75
N SER A 55 -0.50 3.42 14.30
CA SER A 55 -1.47 2.33 14.18
C SER A 55 -1.86 2.04 12.73
N THR A 56 -2.03 3.07 11.91
CA THR A 56 -2.25 2.92 10.46
C THR A 56 -1.04 2.27 9.79
N THR A 57 0.17 2.70 10.16
CA THR A 57 1.42 2.18 9.60
C THR A 57 1.60 0.69 9.94
N GLU A 58 1.36 0.32 11.20
CA GLU A 58 1.39 -1.07 11.68
C GLU A 58 0.42 -1.96 10.90
N LYS A 59 -0.84 -1.53 10.76
CA LYS A 59 -1.85 -2.26 9.98
C LYS A 59 -1.40 -2.54 8.54
N ILE A 60 -0.82 -1.54 7.87
CA ILE A 60 -0.32 -1.68 6.49
C ILE A 60 0.88 -2.64 6.45
N SER A 61 1.76 -2.58 7.44
CA SER A 61 2.95 -3.43 7.51
C SER A 61 2.60 -4.93 7.58
N ASN A 62 1.49 -5.28 8.25
CA ASN A 62 0.99 -6.66 8.34
C ASN A 62 0.57 -7.27 6.99
N TYR A 63 0.33 -6.45 5.95
CA TYR A 63 0.03 -6.95 4.60
C TYR A 63 1.28 -7.34 3.81
N ILE A 64 2.45 -6.78 4.16
CA ILE A 64 3.66 -6.86 3.35
C ILE A 64 4.83 -7.55 4.05
N MET A 65 4.70 -7.83 5.35
CA MET A 65 5.72 -8.52 6.14
C MET A 65 5.19 -9.86 6.65
N PRO A 66 6.06 -10.89 6.78
CA PRO A 66 5.69 -12.10 7.50
C PRO A 66 5.41 -11.80 8.98
N PRO A 67 4.70 -12.70 9.69
CA PRO A 67 4.57 -12.61 11.14
C PRO A 67 5.95 -12.53 11.80
N GLY A 68 6.10 -11.61 12.75
CA GLY A 68 7.30 -11.40 13.56
C GLY A 68 7.12 -11.84 15.00
#